data_AF-A0A1M3HAL9-F1
#
_entry.id   AF-A0A1M3HAL9-F1
#
_cell.length_a   1.000
_cell.length_b   1.000
_cell.length_c   1.000
_cell.angle_alpha   90.00
_cell.angle_beta   90.00
_cell.angle_gamma   90.00
#
_symmetry.space_group_name_H-M   'P 1'
#
loop_
_entity.id
_entity.type
_entity.pdbx_description
1 polymer ?
#
loop_
_entity_poly.entity_id
_entity_poly.type
_entity_poly.pdbx_seq_one_letter_code
_entity_poly.pdbx_strand_id
1 'polypeptide(L)'
;MSRIKKILLTVLILFIAIQFIQPARNKNGQVLPTDISKICAIPQNVESILRTACYDCHSNNTNYPWYVNIQPVGWMLARHIKEGKGELNFSEFGSYSGRRQASKLKSIENSIKDGAMPLSSYTLIHKGARLSQDEKELVMDWARKTRDSLAPKN
;
A
#
# COMPACT_ATOMS: atom_id res chain seq x y z
N MET A 1 -42.37 -12.96 -18.55
CA MET A 1 -41.11 -13.30 -17.84
C MET A 1 -41.42 -13.81 -16.43
N SER A 2 -40.83 -14.93 -16.01
CA SER A 2 -40.91 -15.43 -14.63
C SER A 2 -40.37 -14.39 -13.63
N ARG A 3 -40.89 -14.36 -12.38
CA ARG A 3 -40.43 -13.45 -11.30
C ARG A 3 -38.91 -13.51 -11.12
N ILE A 4 -38.32 -14.70 -11.25
CA ILE A 4 -36.86 -14.92 -11.18
C ILE A 4 -36.14 -14.16 -12.31
N LYS A 5 -36.66 -14.22 -13.54
CA LYS A 5 -36.08 -13.50 -14.69
C LYS A 5 -36.12 -11.97 -14.48
N LYS A 6 -37.17 -11.46 -13.83
CA LYS A 6 -37.27 -10.02 -13.51
C LYS A 6 -36.23 -9.62 -12.45
N ILE A 7 -36.09 -10.40 -11.38
CA ILE A 7 -35.11 -10.14 -10.31
C ILE A 7 -33.68 -10.16 -10.88
N LEU A 8 -33.33 -11.19 -11.65
CA LEU A 8 -32.00 -11.29 -12.26
C LEU A 8 -31.70 -10.10 -13.19
N LEU A 9 -32.69 -9.67 -13.98
CA LEU A 9 -32.54 -8.51 -14.85
C LEU A 9 -32.32 -7.23 -14.04
N THR A 10 -33.09 -7.01 -12.97
CA THR A 10 -32.92 -5.83 -12.10
C THR A 10 -31.54 -5.82 -11.45
N VAL A 11 -31.08 -6.96 -10.91
CA VAL A 11 -29.74 -7.07 -10.31
C VAL A 11 -28.64 -6.82 -11.34
N LEU A 12 -28.79 -7.35 -12.56
CA LEU A 12 -27.83 -7.13 -13.64
C LEU A 12 -27.74 -5.64 -14.04
N ILE A 13 -28.88 -4.97 -14.18
CA ILE A 13 -28.92 -3.53 -14.49
C ILE A 13 -28.25 -2.72 -13.38
N LEU A 14 -28.56 -3.02 -12.12
CA LEU A 14 -27.92 -2.36 -10.99
C LEU A 14 -26.41 -2.62 -10.95
N PHE A 15 -25.99 -3.86 -11.20
CA PHE A 15 -24.58 -4.24 -11.25
C PHE A 15 -23.83 -3.48 -12.35
N ILE A 16 -24.42 -3.32 -13.54
CA ILE A 16 -23.84 -2.54 -14.64
C ILE A 16 -23.79 -1.05 -14.26
N ALA A 17 -24.86 -0.51 -13.67
CA ALA A 17 -24.93 0.88 -13.27
C ALA A 17 -23.83 1.26 -12.25
N ILE A 18 -23.56 0.41 -11.26
CA ILE A 18 -22.51 0.70 -10.27
C ILE A 18 -21.10 0.68 -10.87
N GLN A 19 -20.86 0.02 -12.02
CA GLN A 19 -19.54 0.00 -12.66
C GLN A 19 -19.11 1.39 -13.17
N PHE A 20 -20.05 2.31 -13.41
CA PHE A 20 -19.73 3.66 -13.90
C PHE A 20 -19.20 4.59 -12.79
N ILE A 21 -19.38 4.23 -11.52
CA ILE A 21 -18.88 4.99 -10.39
C ILE A 21 -17.49 4.43 -10.04
N GLN A 22 -16.43 5.05 -10.54
CA GLN A 22 -15.04 4.58 -10.37
C GLN A 22 -14.26 5.52 -9.44
N PRO A 23 -13.43 5.00 -8.51
CA PRO A 23 -12.57 5.84 -7.67
C PRO A 23 -11.50 6.58 -8.49
N ALA A 24 -11.12 7.77 -8.02
CA ALA A 24 -9.97 8.49 -8.54
C ALA A 24 -8.67 7.70 -8.32
N ARG A 25 -7.75 7.77 -9.29
CA ARG A 25 -6.47 7.06 -9.29
C ARG A 25 -5.31 7.99 -8.98
N ASN A 26 -4.34 7.52 -8.19
CA ASN A 26 -3.08 8.23 -7.91
C ASN A 26 -1.95 7.72 -8.82
N LYS A 27 -1.99 8.02 -10.13
CA LYS A 27 -0.90 7.70 -11.06
C LYS A 27 -0.37 9.00 -11.67
N ASN A 28 0.84 9.40 -11.27
CA ASN A 28 1.53 10.55 -11.85
C ASN A 28 2.96 10.23 -12.32
N GLY A 29 3.49 9.03 -12.00
CA GLY A 29 4.81 8.56 -12.42
C GLY A 29 6.00 9.32 -11.83
N GLN A 30 5.77 10.29 -10.95
CA GLN A 30 6.81 11.17 -10.41
C GLN A 30 7.17 10.75 -8.99
N VAL A 31 8.47 10.48 -8.77
CA VAL A 31 9.02 10.32 -7.42
C VAL A 31 9.23 11.71 -6.84
N LEU A 32 8.52 12.03 -5.76
CA LEU A 32 8.61 13.35 -5.11
C LEU A 32 9.97 13.52 -4.40
N PRO A 33 10.47 14.76 -4.26
CA PRO A 33 11.66 15.03 -3.44
C PRO A 33 11.52 14.60 -1.98
N THR A 34 10.27 14.53 -1.50
CA THR A 34 9.90 14.06 -0.16
C THR A 34 9.76 12.54 -0.06
N ASP A 35 9.98 11.79 -1.13
CA ASP A 35 9.86 10.33 -1.08
C ASP A 35 10.90 9.71 -0.15
N ILE A 36 10.54 8.67 0.59
CA ILE A 36 11.43 7.99 1.54
C ILE A 36 12.77 7.57 0.91
N SER A 37 12.77 7.19 -0.38
CA SER A 37 13.98 6.84 -1.13
C SER A 37 14.95 8.02 -1.36
N LYS A 38 14.46 9.26 -1.21
CA LYS A 38 15.25 10.49 -1.29
C LYS A 38 15.71 10.99 0.08
N ILE A 39 15.07 10.52 1.15
CA ILE A 39 15.32 10.94 2.53
C ILE A 39 16.23 9.96 3.28
N CYS A 40 16.07 8.66 3.00
CA CYS A 40 16.78 7.59 3.68
C CYS A 40 17.62 6.79 2.68
N ALA A 41 18.78 6.32 3.11
CA ALA A 41 19.53 5.33 2.34
C ALA A 41 18.76 4.00 2.35
N ILE A 42 18.37 3.51 1.17
CA ILE A 42 17.67 2.24 1.01
C ILE A 42 18.57 1.31 0.19
N PRO A 43 19.07 0.21 0.78
CA PRO A 43 19.77 -0.82 0.03
C PRO A 43 18.90 -1.39 -1.10
N GLN A 44 19.49 -1.73 -2.24
CA GLN A 44 18.75 -2.14 -3.44
C GLN A 44 17.84 -3.36 -3.21
N ASN A 45 18.27 -4.33 -2.38
CA ASN A 45 17.47 -5.49 -1.99
C ASN A 45 16.22 -5.08 -1.19
N VAL A 46 16.34 -4.10 -0.28
CA VAL A 46 15.19 -3.56 0.47
C VAL A 46 14.28 -2.74 -0.43
N GLU A 47 14.86 -1.93 -1.33
CA GLU A 47 14.09 -1.10 -2.26
C GLU A 47 13.19 -1.96 -3.15
N SER A 48 13.71 -3.07 -3.69
CA SER A 48 12.93 -4.01 -4.48
C SER A 48 11.73 -4.58 -3.71
N ILE A 49 11.94 -4.94 -2.43
CA ILE A 49 10.88 -5.47 -1.57
C ILE A 49 9.82 -4.40 -1.31
N LEU A 50 10.23 -3.19 -0.93
CA LEU A 50 9.29 -2.09 -0.68
C LEU A 50 8.46 -1.78 -1.92
N ARG A 51 9.09 -1.71 -3.09
CA ARG A 51 8.40 -1.43 -4.37
C ARG A 51 7.32 -2.46 -4.68
N THR A 52 7.61 -3.74 -4.48
CA THR A 52 6.69 -4.83 -4.80
C THR A 52 5.62 -5.06 -3.73
N ALA A 53 5.97 -4.95 -2.44
CA ALA A 53 5.09 -5.35 -1.34
C ALA A 53 4.38 -4.18 -0.64
N CYS A 54 4.87 -2.94 -0.79
CA CYS A 54 4.42 -1.82 0.03
C CYS A 54 3.97 -0.58 -0.78
N TYR A 55 4.70 -0.20 -1.84
CA TYR A 55 4.48 1.07 -2.55
C TYR A 55 3.09 1.21 -3.17
N ASP A 56 2.47 0.12 -3.62
CA ASP A 56 1.14 0.18 -4.23
C ASP A 56 0.06 0.68 -3.26
N CYS A 57 0.22 0.43 -1.96
CA CYS A 57 -0.71 0.91 -0.92
C CYS A 57 -0.21 2.13 -0.17
N HIS A 58 1.11 2.31 -0.06
CA HIS A 58 1.74 3.33 0.79
C HIS A 58 2.43 4.46 0.00
N SER A 59 2.11 4.68 -1.28
CA SER A 59 2.71 5.76 -2.06
C SER A 59 1.69 6.53 -2.90
N ASN A 60 2.09 7.70 -3.40
CA ASN A 60 1.27 8.49 -4.31
C ASN A 60 1.31 7.99 -5.77
N ASN A 61 1.91 6.81 -6.03
CA ASN A 61 1.93 6.18 -7.33
C ASN A 61 1.64 4.68 -7.24
N THR A 62 0.37 4.28 -7.42
CA THR A 62 -0.07 2.89 -7.28
C THR A 62 -0.10 2.16 -8.63
N ASN A 63 0.48 0.96 -8.70
CA ASN A 63 0.30 0.04 -9.83
C ASN A 63 -1.02 -0.72 -9.70
N TYR A 64 -2.11 -0.07 -10.13
CA TYR A 64 -3.44 -0.67 -10.01
C TYR A 64 -3.58 -1.99 -10.79
N PRO A 65 -4.07 -3.06 -10.15
CA PRO A 65 -4.40 -4.31 -10.81
C PRO A 65 -5.69 -4.19 -11.64
N TRP A 66 -5.84 -5.06 -12.64
CA TRP A 66 -6.96 -5.01 -13.60
C TRP A 66 -8.35 -5.05 -12.93
N TYR A 67 -8.48 -5.76 -11.81
CA TYR A 67 -9.75 -5.93 -11.09
C TYR A 67 -10.23 -4.63 -10.41
N VAL A 68 -9.40 -3.58 -10.34
CA VAL A 68 -9.84 -2.27 -9.83
C VAL A 68 -11.01 -1.70 -10.64
N ASN A 69 -11.15 -2.12 -11.89
CA ASN A 69 -12.23 -1.67 -12.78
C ASN A 69 -13.59 -2.31 -12.44
N ILE A 70 -13.63 -3.33 -11.57
CA ILE A 70 -14.85 -4.06 -11.22
C ILE A 70 -15.32 -3.64 -9.83
N GLN A 71 -16.55 -3.12 -9.75
CA GLN A 71 -17.16 -2.70 -8.49
C GLN A 71 -18.00 -3.80 -7.85
N PRO A 72 -17.97 -3.92 -6.50
CA PRO A 72 -17.40 -2.97 -5.51
C PRO A 72 -15.91 -3.20 -5.15
N VAL A 73 -15.20 -4.11 -5.81
CA VAL A 73 -13.81 -4.46 -5.46
C VAL A 73 -12.86 -3.26 -5.63
N GLY A 74 -13.05 -2.47 -6.69
CA GLY A 74 -12.29 -1.24 -6.91
C GLY A 74 -12.46 -0.22 -5.78
N TRP A 75 -13.67 -0.06 -5.25
CA TRP A 75 -13.95 0.82 -4.10
C TRP A 75 -13.25 0.34 -2.84
N MET A 76 -13.31 -0.97 -2.58
CA MET A 76 -12.63 -1.57 -1.42
C MET A 76 -11.11 -1.34 -1.51
N LEU A 77 -10.52 -1.56 -2.68
CA LEU A 77 -9.10 -1.31 -2.92
C LEU A 77 -8.75 0.16 -2.72
N ALA A 78 -9.53 1.07 -3.30
CA ALA A 78 -9.30 2.52 -3.16
C ALA A 78 -9.38 2.97 -1.69
N ARG A 79 -10.32 2.41 -0.91
CA ARG A 79 -10.40 2.64 0.52
C ARG A 79 -9.15 2.16 1.26
N HIS A 80 -8.70 0.93 1.00
CA HIS A 80 -7.48 0.40 1.63
C HIS A 80 -6.23 1.22 1.28
N ILE A 81 -6.09 1.67 0.03
CA ILE A 81 -4.97 2.56 -0.35
C ILE A 81 -5.06 3.90 0.38
N LYS A 82 -6.27 4.46 0.51
CA LYS A 82 -6.47 5.71 1.25
C LYS A 82 -6.10 5.56 2.73
N GLU A 83 -6.55 4.49 3.37
CA GLU A 83 -6.24 4.17 4.78
C GLU A 83 -4.74 3.89 4.96
N GLY A 84 -4.16 3.08 4.09
CA GLY A 84 -2.72 2.76 4.08
C GLY A 84 -1.85 4.01 4.00
N LYS A 85 -2.14 4.93 3.08
CA LYS A 85 -1.44 6.23 2.97
C LYS A 85 -1.66 7.14 4.19
N GLY A 86 -2.85 7.08 4.79
CA GLY A 86 -3.14 7.81 6.03
C GLY A 86 -2.22 7.38 7.18
N GLU A 87 -1.94 6.08 7.26
CA GLU A 87 -0.98 5.54 8.22
C GLU A 87 0.47 5.79 7.81
N LEU A 88 0.83 5.57 6.56
CA LEU A 88 2.20 5.76 6.08
C LEU A 88 2.16 6.06 4.58
N ASN A 89 2.68 7.23 4.20
CA ASN A 89 2.87 7.60 2.80
C ASN A 89 4.37 7.82 2.53
N PHE A 90 4.98 6.88 1.80
CA PHE A 90 6.36 6.94 1.38
C PHE A 90 6.67 8.16 0.54
N SER A 91 5.76 8.60 -0.33
CA SER A 91 5.98 9.77 -1.19
C SER A 91 6.03 11.09 -0.40
N GLU A 92 5.48 11.10 0.81
CA GLU A 92 5.40 12.28 1.68
C GLU A 92 6.32 12.16 2.90
N PHE A 93 7.11 11.10 3.01
CA PHE A 93 7.88 10.78 4.22
C PHE A 93 8.81 11.92 4.67
N GLY A 94 9.43 12.63 3.73
CA GLY A 94 10.29 13.79 3.97
C GLY A 94 9.56 15.01 4.54
N SER A 95 8.23 15.08 4.39
CA SER A 95 7.40 16.14 4.98
C SER A 95 7.05 15.87 6.45
N TYR A 96 7.29 14.66 6.94
CA TYR A 96 7.00 14.30 8.33
C TYR A 96 8.03 14.91 9.27
N SER A 97 7.63 15.27 10.49
CA SER A 97 8.58 15.64 11.53
C SER A 97 9.50 14.46 11.86
N GLY A 98 10.73 14.72 12.31
CA GLY A 98 11.69 13.65 12.64
C GLY A 98 11.13 12.61 13.64
N ARG A 99 10.36 13.06 14.64
CA ARG A 99 9.64 12.16 15.57
C ARG A 99 8.63 11.27 14.84
N ARG A 100 7.87 11.83 13.88
CA ARG A 100 6.91 11.07 13.08
C ARG A 100 7.62 10.10 12.14
N GLN A 101 8.72 10.49 11.51
CA GLN A 101 9.56 9.59 10.69
C GLN A 101 10.04 8.38 11.50
N ALA A 102 10.62 8.62 12.68
CA ALA A 102 11.09 7.56 13.57
C ALA A 102 9.95 6.64 14.03
N SER A 103 8.78 7.21 14.37
CA SER A 103 7.58 6.46 14.72
C SER A 103 7.11 5.56 13.58
N LYS A 104 7.07 6.08 12.34
CA LYS A 104 6.62 5.31 11.19
C LYS A 104 7.59 4.19 10.79
N LEU A 105 8.90 4.40 10.91
CA LEU A 105 9.88 3.32 10.74
C LEU A 105 9.71 2.21 11.78
N LYS A 106 9.44 2.57 13.04
CA LYS A 106 9.07 1.59 14.08
C LYS A 106 7.77 0.85 13.74
N SER A 107 6.77 1.54 13.18
CA SER A 107 5.52 0.90 12.74
C SER A 107 5.75 -0.10 11.60
N ILE A 108 6.66 0.17 10.66
CA ILE A 108 7.03 -0.80 9.60
C ILE A 108 7.59 -2.07 10.23
N GLU A 109 8.57 -1.93 11.12
CA GLU A 109 9.19 -3.05 11.85
C GLU A 109 8.13 -3.91 12.56
N ASN A 110 7.28 -3.27 13.37
CA ASN A 110 6.25 -3.95 14.14
C ASN A 110 5.18 -4.61 13.24
N SER A 111 4.73 -3.93 12.19
CA SER A 111 3.68 -4.48 11.31
C SER A 111 4.13 -5.74 10.58
N ILE A 112 5.42 -5.82 10.23
CA ILE A 112 6.02 -7.02 9.64
C ILE A 112 6.23 -8.11 10.69
N LYS A 113 6.76 -7.74 11.86
CA LYS A 113 7.00 -8.65 12.98
C LYS A 113 5.72 -9.35 13.45
N ASP A 114 4.65 -8.59 13.59
CA ASP A 114 3.35 -9.07 14.07
C ASP A 114 2.54 -9.77 12.96
N GLY A 115 3.07 -9.80 11.72
CA GLY A 115 2.39 -10.40 10.57
C GLY A 115 1.16 -9.63 10.10
N ALA A 116 0.96 -8.40 10.57
CA ALA A 116 -0.13 -7.52 10.15
C ALA A 116 0.04 -7.06 8.70
N MET A 117 1.29 -6.92 8.25
CA MET A 117 1.64 -6.53 6.88
C MET A 117 2.62 -7.51 6.23
N PRO A 118 2.49 -7.76 4.92
CA PRO A 118 1.39 -7.33 4.04
C PRO A 118 0.06 -8.04 4.37
N LEU A 119 -1.08 -7.38 4.10
CA LEU A 119 -2.40 -7.94 4.39
C LEU A 119 -2.57 -9.34 3.76
N SER A 120 -3.08 -10.29 4.55
CA SER A 120 -3.30 -11.67 4.08
C SER A 120 -4.24 -11.72 2.86
N SER A 121 -5.33 -10.95 2.90
CA SER A 121 -6.27 -10.82 1.79
C SER A 121 -5.63 -10.28 0.51
N TYR A 122 -4.62 -9.41 0.63
CA TYR A 122 -3.86 -8.89 -0.50
C TYR A 122 -2.95 -9.97 -1.09
N THR A 123 -2.18 -10.66 -0.23
CA THR A 123 -1.21 -11.68 -0.66
C THR A 123 -1.84 -12.96 -1.22
N LEU A 124 -3.13 -13.22 -0.97
CA LEU A 124 -3.89 -14.30 -1.61
C LEU A 124 -3.94 -14.14 -3.14
N ILE A 125 -4.08 -12.90 -3.62
CA ILE A 125 -4.19 -12.57 -5.04
C ILE A 125 -2.84 -12.05 -5.58
N HIS A 126 -2.07 -11.35 -4.72
CA HIS A 126 -0.76 -10.78 -5.03
C HIS A 126 0.37 -11.58 -4.39
N LYS A 127 0.60 -12.79 -4.90
CA LYS A 127 1.64 -13.68 -4.35
C LYS A 127 3.03 -13.05 -4.37
N GLY A 128 3.32 -12.17 -5.33
CA GLY A 128 4.60 -11.45 -5.41
C GLY A 128 4.83 -10.45 -4.28
N ALA A 129 3.78 -10.02 -3.57
CA ALA A 129 3.90 -9.17 -2.39
C ALA A 129 4.12 -9.97 -1.10
N ARG A 130 4.09 -11.30 -1.14
CA ARG A 130 4.31 -12.13 0.04
C ARG A 130 5.78 -12.13 0.41
N LEU A 131 6.10 -11.64 1.60
CA LEU A 131 7.46 -11.62 2.12
C LEU A 131 7.88 -13.01 2.64
N SER A 132 9.01 -13.50 2.16
CA SER A 132 9.78 -14.58 2.79
C SER A 132 10.35 -14.16 4.15
N GLN A 133 10.86 -15.12 4.93
CA GLN A 133 11.43 -14.82 6.23
C GLN A 133 12.65 -13.88 6.12
N ASP A 134 13.53 -14.16 5.16
CA ASP A 134 14.72 -13.34 4.89
C ASP A 134 14.34 -11.92 4.45
N GLU A 135 13.32 -11.76 3.58
CA GLU A 135 12.84 -10.44 3.16
C GLU A 135 12.24 -9.65 4.33
N LYS A 136 11.50 -10.31 5.23
CA LYS A 136 10.99 -9.67 6.45
C LYS A 136 12.14 -9.14 7.30
N GLU A 137 13.15 -9.98 7.52
CA GLU A 137 14.32 -9.61 8.30
C GLU A 137 15.05 -8.42 7.67
N LEU A 138 15.30 -8.45 6.37
CA LEU A 138 15.93 -7.33 5.64
C LEU A 138 15.20 -6.00 5.84
N VAL A 139 13.87 -5.99 5.68
CA VAL A 139 13.08 -4.77 5.83
C VAL A 139 13.03 -4.30 7.29
N MET A 140 12.85 -5.22 8.23
CA MET A 140 12.84 -4.90 9.66
C MET A 140 14.18 -4.32 10.13
N ASP A 141 15.30 -4.92 9.68
CA ASP A 141 16.63 -4.48 10.04
C ASP A 141 16.96 -3.11 9.45
N TRP A 142 16.58 -2.89 8.19
CA TRP A 142 16.69 -1.58 7.56
C TRP A 142 15.85 -0.53 8.31
N ALA A 143 14.57 -0.81 8.58
CA ALA A 143 13.69 0.15 9.25
C ALA A 143 14.23 0.55 10.63
N ARG A 144 14.73 -0.42 11.41
CA ARG A 144 15.38 -0.21 12.70
C ARG A 144 16.64 0.65 12.57
N LYS A 145 17.59 0.28 11.71
CA LYS A 145 18.85 1.02 11.51
C LYS A 145 18.59 2.45 11.03
N THR A 146 17.68 2.64 10.07
CA THR A 146 17.29 3.95 9.58
C THR A 146 16.67 4.79 10.71
N ARG A 147 15.77 4.22 11.51
CA ARG A 147 15.17 4.93 12.65
C ARG A 147 16.24 5.39 13.63
N ASP A 148 17.16 4.51 14.00
CA ASP A 148 18.18 4.79 15.00
C ASP A 148 19.17 5.85 14.48
N SER A 149 19.40 5.93 13.16
CA SER A 149 20.19 7.00 12.53
C SER A 149 19.51 8.37 12.52
N LEU A 150 18.18 8.43 12.63
CA LEU A 150 17.40 9.66 12.70
C LEU A 150 17.24 10.19 14.13
N ALA A 151 17.62 9.39 15.14
CA ALA A 151 17.66 9.87 16.51
C ALA A 151 18.78 10.91 16.65
N PRO A 152 18.55 12.04 17.35
CA PRO A 152 19.63 12.97 17.63
C PRO A 152 20.76 12.23 18.35
N LYS A 153 21.98 12.31 17.82
CA LYS A 153 23.17 11.88 18.55
C LYS A 153 23.29 12.81 19.76
N ASN A 154 23.18 12.24 20.96
CA ASN A 154 23.46 12.95 22.20
C ASN A 154 24.92 13.45 22.21
#